data_AF-A0A2N9NT33-F1
#
_entry.id   AF-A0A2N9NT33-F1
#
_cell.length_a   1.000
_cell.length_b   1.000
_cell.length_c   1.000
_cell.angle_alpha   90.00
_cell.angle_beta   90.00
_cell.angle_gamma   90.00
#
_symmetry.space_group_name_H-M   'P 1'
#
loop_
_entity.id
_entity.type
_entity.pdbx_description
1 polymer ?
#
loop_
_entity_poly.entity_id
_entity_poly.type
_entity_poly.pdbx_seq_one_letter_code
_entity_poly.pdbx_strand_id
1 'polypeptide(L)'
;MRLSIILLWFTAQLAIAIPPFKPSTAAGIGISAQLTLLLNEKRYLEFEQSLKEAHDLAAPDRNFFFGVLANLKNQTTESLRLLEPLLLQPQSALLTAAQSKLGWLALADDYTKSFEYGKAADASARVLQQYASLLGEQEKKAIDSDRQSDELMRDYPARAVKVGRPFTLQTKRDALGLIEGPVEVGGKTVSALFDTGADGSVLTMTLARQLGLKISEATATAGGAAGGVIQAHVALIPRLQIGDAEIRNIGAGIFEDKVLYIAPAHMQLDMIIGWPEIAALGWVTFYADGRIGVSTSPNNQGAEMFLEGNKPLIAAKTGKGLRLFNLDTGAPGTLLFDPYWNENKDAFAGVNPSPYQVLGVGGSHEVPAFNGVDVPLAFGTASVVLHNISVLTKPHNTDPKEFFYGNLGQDLLRPLRSWSLDFRSMRFEIDTGVSNRYVMGCRVDADEVVFVFEPSAYCVQIGADAQVHVAGDFNQWLGASEGRINNPVPAWEMQRVAGDRYELHKKPSDFQQQPQWEFKFVVNLSQWIDVPSAASNQTTSGGHMNFTLTMPGNPSKSVH
;
A
#
# COMPACT_ATOMS: atom_id res chain seq x y z
N MET A 1 -3.98 27.48 -1.10
CA MET A 1 -4.39 26.61 0.02
C MET A 1 -4.50 25.22 -0.56
N ARG A 2 -3.62 24.29 -0.17
CA ARG A 2 -3.66 22.90 -0.65
C ARG A 2 -4.50 22.10 0.35
N LEU A 3 -5.53 21.43 -0.15
CA LEU A 3 -6.40 20.56 0.63
C LEU A 3 -6.04 19.12 0.28
N SER A 4 -5.71 18.30 1.28
CA SER A 4 -5.90 16.85 1.21
C SER A 4 -7.00 16.49 2.21
N ILE A 5 -8.03 15.81 1.72
CA ILE A 5 -9.21 15.40 2.51
C ILE A 5 -9.00 13.94 2.91
N ILE A 6 -8.67 13.68 4.17
CA ILE A 6 -8.59 12.30 4.66
C ILE A 6 -10.01 11.89 5.05
N LEU A 7 -10.65 11.05 4.23
CA LEU A 7 -12.09 10.85 4.34
C LEU A 7 -12.50 10.06 5.58
N LEU A 8 -11.77 9.03 5.97
CA LEU A 8 -12.06 8.29 7.18
C LEU A 8 -10.76 7.69 7.74
N TRP A 9 -10.37 8.11 8.94
CA TRP A 9 -9.58 7.29 9.83
C TRP A 9 -10.45 7.07 11.05
N PHE A 10 -10.86 5.83 11.24
CA PHE A 10 -11.26 5.37 12.56
C PHE A 10 -9.99 4.89 13.27
N THR A 11 -9.97 5.03 14.60
CA THR A 11 -8.86 4.74 15.53
C THR A 11 -7.64 5.68 15.57
N ALA A 12 -7.31 6.11 16.79
CA ALA A 12 -6.02 6.71 17.15
C ALA A 12 -4.94 5.62 17.03
N GLN A 13 -3.98 5.83 16.13
CA GLN A 13 -2.83 4.93 16.01
C GLN A 13 -1.92 5.14 17.22
N LEU A 14 -1.84 4.13 18.10
CA LEU A 14 -1.02 4.10 19.31
C LEU A 14 0.45 4.45 19.08
N ALA A 15 1.16 4.86 20.15
CA ALA A 15 2.47 4.33 20.54
C ALA A 15 2.74 4.30 22.07
N ILE A 16 3.65 3.39 22.47
CA ILE A 16 4.31 3.40 23.78
C ILE A 16 5.47 4.41 23.75
N ALA A 17 5.52 5.33 24.71
CA ALA A 17 6.71 6.12 24.97
C ALA A 17 7.76 5.26 25.69
N ILE A 18 8.80 4.88 24.97
CA ILE A 18 10.07 4.41 25.55
C ILE A 18 11.12 5.46 25.16
N PRO A 19 11.99 5.92 26.07
CA PRO A 19 13.06 6.87 25.74
C PRO A 19 13.91 6.37 24.57
N PRO A 20 14.49 7.27 23.76
CA PRO A 20 15.25 6.89 22.57
C PRO A 20 16.43 5.99 22.96
N PHE A 21 16.32 4.71 22.60
CA PHE A 21 17.43 3.77 22.69
C PHE A 21 18.34 4.00 21.47
N LYS A 22 19.59 4.38 21.72
CA LYS A 22 20.61 4.39 20.67
C LYS A 22 20.81 2.95 20.21
N PRO A 23 20.94 2.67 18.90
CA PRO A 23 21.27 1.34 18.43
C PRO A 23 22.72 1.04 18.82
N SER A 24 22.93 0.50 20.01
CA SER A 24 24.06 -0.38 20.27
C SER A 24 23.60 -1.78 19.90
N THR A 25 24.38 -2.46 19.07
CA THR A 25 24.38 -3.92 18.90
C THR A 25 23.80 -4.62 20.12
N ALA A 26 22.62 -5.22 19.99
CA ALA A 26 21.87 -5.88 21.07
C ALA A 26 22.55 -7.18 21.49
N ALA A 27 23.76 -7.09 22.02
CA ALA A 27 24.40 -8.17 22.75
C ALA A 27 23.79 -8.20 24.17
N GLY A 28 22.77 -9.05 24.39
CA GLY A 28 22.33 -9.41 25.75
C GLY A 28 20.82 -9.48 26.03
N ILE A 29 19.94 -9.14 25.09
CA ILE A 29 18.48 -9.34 25.25
C ILE A 29 18.09 -10.63 24.52
N GLY A 30 17.35 -11.53 25.16
CA GLY A 30 16.89 -12.77 24.53
C GLY A 30 15.97 -12.50 23.33
N ILE A 31 16.01 -13.37 22.32
CA ILE A 31 15.30 -13.20 21.04
C ILE A 31 13.80 -12.90 21.19
N SER A 32 13.13 -13.49 22.19
CA SER A 32 11.72 -13.23 22.49
C SER A 32 11.44 -11.78 22.89
N ALA A 33 12.30 -11.18 23.73
CA ALA A 33 12.18 -9.78 24.12
C ALA A 33 12.50 -8.83 22.95
N GLN A 34 13.44 -9.20 22.07
CA GLN A 34 13.70 -8.45 20.84
C GLN A 34 12.49 -8.44 19.90
N LEU A 35 11.89 -9.60 19.64
CA LEU A 35 10.69 -9.71 18.80
C LEU A 35 9.51 -8.92 19.38
N THR A 36 9.33 -8.98 20.70
CA THR A 36 8.31 -8.19 21.41
C THR A 36 8.55 -6.68 21.27
N LEU A 37 9.80 -6.22 21.29
CA LEU A 37 10.14 -4.82 21.05
C LEU A 37 9.79 -4.40 19.62
N LEU A 38 10.15 -5.21 18.62
CA LEU A 38 9.85 -4.91 17.22
C LEU A 38 8.33 -4.79 16.97
N LEU A 39 7.52 -5.65 17.59
CA LEU A 39 6.06 -5.54 17.54
C LEU A 39 5.54 -4.24 18.19
N ASN A 40 6.01 -3.90 19.39
CA ASN A 40 5.61 -2.66 20.06
C ASN A 40 6.05 -1.40 19.30
N GLU A 41 7.15 -1.48 18.54
CA GLU A 41 7.64 -0.41 17.68
C GLU A 41 7.04 -0.43 16.26
N LYS A 42 6.10 -1.36 15.98
CA LYS A 42 5.49 -1.59 14.66
C LYS A 42 6.48 -1.79 13.53
N ARG A 43 7.65 -2.35 13.84
CA ARG A 43 8.73 -2.66 12.90
C ARG A 43 8.49 -4.02 12.24
N TYR A 44 7.39 -4.13 11.49
CA TYR A 44 6.89 -5.42 11.00
C TYR A 44 7.79 -6.10 9.98
N LEU A 45 8.50 -5.33 9.17
CA LEU A 45 9.49 -5.87 8.24
C LEU A 45 10.64 -6.57 8.99
N GLU A 46 11.22 -5.90 9.99
CA GLU A 46 12.29 -6.47 10.79
C GLU A 46 11.81 -7.58 11.72
N PHE A 47 10.58 -7.47 12.23
CA PHE A 47 9.94 -8.51 13.04
C PHE A 47 9.79 -9.80 12.24
N GLU A 48 9.20 -9.73 11.05
CA GLU A 48 9.01 -10.91 10.20
C GLU A 48 10.35 -11.55 9.82
N GLN A 49 11.34 -10.74 9.46
CA GLN A 49 12.68 -11.25 9.15
C GLN A 49 13.32 -11.92 10.37
N SER A 50 13.34 -11.25 11.52
CA SER A 50 13.94 -11.77 12.75
C SER A 50 13.24 -13.03 13.23
N LEU A 51 11.91 -13.13 13.07
CA LEU A 51 11.14 -14.32 13.44
C LEU A 51 11.47 -15.53 12.55
N LYS A 52 11.72 -15.33 11.26
CA LYS A 52 12.13 -16.41 10.33
C LYS A 52 13.51 -17.00 10.69
N GLU A 53 14.40 -16.16 11.21
CA GLU A 53 15.76 -16.53 11.63
C GLU A 53 15.81 -17.10 13.07
N ALA A 54 14.75 -16.92 13.86
CA ALA A 54 14.68 -17.34 15.26
C ALA A 54 14.37 -18.85 15.40
N HIS A 55 15.39 -19.69 15.31
CA HIS A 55 15.24 -21.15 15.39
C HIS A 55 15.02 -21.72 16.80
N ASP A 56 15.46 -21.01 17.84
CA ASP A 56 15.49 -21.52 19.23
C ASP A 56 14.36 -20.97 20.12
N LEU A 57 13.22 -20.58 19.53
CA LEU A 57 12.07 -20.10 20.30
C LEU A 57 11.35 -21.26 21.00
N ALA A 58 11.06 -21.09 22.29
CA ALA A 58 10.19 -21.99 23.02
C ALA A 58 8.78 -22.03 22.38
N ALA A 59 8.11 -23.18 22.44
CA ALA A 59 6.83 -23.38 21.76
C ALA A 59 5.74 -22.31 22.06
N PRO A 60 5.56 -21.84 23.31
CA PRO A 60 4.59 -20.76 23.60
C PRO A 60 4.95 -19.44 22.90
N ASP A 61 6.21 -19.02 22.96
CA ASP A 61 6.70 -17.81 22.27
C ASP A 61 6.57 -17.95 20.76
N ARG A 62 6.90 -19.13 20.22
CA ARG A 62 6.76 -19.43 18.79
C ARG A 62 5.31 -19.27 18.34
N ASN A 63 4.36 -19.91 19.04
CA ASN A 63 2.94 -19.79 18.70
C ASN A 63 2.43 -18.35 18.83
N PHE A 64 2.88 -17.63 19.87
CA PHE A 64 2.55 -16.22 20.05
C PHE A 64 3.02 -15.37 18.85
N PHE A 65 4.31 -15.40 18.51
CA PHE A 65 4.86 -14.54 17.45
C PHE A 65 4.34 -14.92 16.06
N PHE A 66 4.20 -16.21 15.75
CA PHE A 66 3.61 -16.62 14.47
C PHE A 66 2.11 -16.33 14.41
N GLY A 67 1.39 -16.38 15.53
CA GLY A 67 -0.01 -15.98 15.61
C GLY A 67 -0.19 -14.49 15.32
N VAL A 68 0.57 -13.63 16.01
CA VAL A 68 0.55 -12.19 15.73
C VAL A 68 0.97 -11.87 14.29
N LEU A 69 1.98 -12.56 13.74
CA LEU A 69 2.33 -12.39 12.32
C LEU A 69 1.18 -12.81 11.39
N ALA A 70 0.49 -13.90 11.68
CA ALA A 70 -0.66 -14.35 10.89
C ALA A 70 -1.79 -13.29 10.92
N ASN A 71 -2.07 -12.67 12.07
CA ASN A 71 -3.00 -11.54 12.17
C ASN A 71 -2.57 -10.35 11.27
N LEU A 72 -1.30 -9.93 11.37
CA LEU A 72 -0.73 -8.86 10.54
C LEU A 72 -0.76 -9.21 9.03
N LYS A 73 -0.84 -10.50 8.67
CA LYS A 73 -0.91 -10.99 7.29
C LYS A 73 -2.33 -11.37 6.86
N ASN A 74 -3.36 -10.94 7.58
CA ASN A 74 -4.77 -11.25 7.25
C ASN A 74 -5.08 -12.76 7.20
N GLN A 75 -4.30 -13.57 7.93
CA GLN A 75 -4.46 -15.03 8.03
C GLN A 75 -5.23 -15.38 9.32
N THR A 76 -6.42 -14.81 9.46
CA THR A 76 -7.21 -14.82 10.70
C THR A 76 -7.44 -16.23 11.27
N THR A 77 -7.73 -17.22 10.41
CA THR A 77 -7.91 -18.62 10.85
C THR A 77 -6.64 -19.21 11.48
N GLU A 78 -5.47 -18.91 10.90
CA GLU A 78 -4.19 -19.39 11.44
C GLU A 78 -3.82 -18.65 12.73
N SER A 79 -4.08 -17.34 12.78
CA SER A 79 -3.88 -16.54 13.99
C SER A 79 -4.71 -17.06 15.17
N LEU A 80 -6.02 -17.26 14.98
CA LEU A 80 -6.91 -17.84 15.99
C LEU A 80 -6.42 -19.23 16.44
N ARG A 81 -6.03 -20.09 15.49
CA ARG A 81 -5.51 -21.44 15.79
C ARG A 81 -4.28 -21.40 16.71
N LEU A 82 -3.43 -20.38 16.58
CA LEU A 82 -2.20 -20.22 17.35
C LEU A 82 -2.41 -19.48 18.67
N LEU A 83 -3.24 -18.43 18.68
CA LEU A 83 -3.42 -17.53 19.81
C LEU A 83 -4.52 -17.96 20.79
N GLU A 84 -5.66 -18.49 20.32
CA GLU A 84 -6.77 -18.85 21.21
C GLU A 84 -6.36 -19.88 22.28
N PRO A 85 -5.74 -21.03 21.95
CA PRO A 85 -5.37 -22.01 22.95
C PRO A 85 -4.32 -21.48 23.94
N LEU A 86 -3.47 -20.57 23.48
CA LEU A 86 -2.40 -19.97 24.27
C LEU A 86 -2.94 -18.97 25.30
N LEU A 87 -3.92 -18.16 24.93
CA LEU A 87 -4.45 -17.07 25.77
C LEU A 87 -5.67 -17.47 26.62
N LEU A 88 -6.47 -18.44 26.15
CA LEU A 88 -7.68 -18.89 26.87
C LEU A 88 -7.40 -19.99 27.91
N GLN A 89 -6.30 -20.74 27.77
CA GLN A 89 -5.94 -21.81 28.71
C GLN A 89 -4.93 -21.33 29.76
N PRO A 90 -4.74 -22.07 30.88
CA PRO A 90 -3.77 -21.72 31.93
C PRO A 90 -2.32 -21.52 31.46
N GLN A 91 -1.99 -21.97 30.24
CA GLN A 91 -0.71 -21.76 29.57
C GLN A 91 -0.41 -20.27 29.30
N SER A 92 -1.41 -19.38 29.38
CA SER A 92 -1.22 -17.93 29.30
C SER A 92 -0.26 -17.39 30.37
N ALA A 93 -0.07 -18.10 31.49
CA ALA A 93 0.90 -17.77 32.53
C ALA A 93 2.37 -17.81 32.07
N LEU A 94 2.64 -18.39 30.89
CA LEU A 94 3.99 -18.47 30.30
C LEU A 94 4.35 -17.21 29.49
N LEU A 95 3.37 -16.37 29.14
CA LEU A 95 3.59 -15.12 28.44
C LEU A 95 3.86 -13.99 29.42
N THR A 96 4.72 -13.04 29.02
CA THR A 96 4.84 -11.77 29.73
C THR A 96 3.53 -10.96 29.64
N ALA A 97 3.36 -9.98 30.54
CA ALA A 97 2.20 -9.09 30.48
C ALA A 97 2.14 -8.30 29.16
N ALA A 98 3.29 -7.91 28.59
CA ALA A 98 3.37 -7.22 27.31
C ALA A 98 2.93 -8.12 26.15
N GLN A 99 3.41 -9.37 26.10
CA GLN A 99 2.96 -10.35 25.09
C GLN A 99 1.48 -10.67 25.26
N SER A 100 1.00 -10.87 26.48
CA SER A 100 -0.42 -11.14 26.73
C SER A 100 -1.30 -10.00 26.25
N LYS A 101 -0.92 -8.73 26.52
CA LYS A 101 -1.60 -7.55 25.99
C LYS A 101 -1.70 -7.60 24.46
N LEU A 102 -0.56 -7.76 23.78
CA LEU A 102 -0.51 -7.80 22.31
C LEU A 102 -1.31 -8.98 21.73
N GLY A 103 -1.27 -10.14 22.38
CA GLY A 103 -2.01 -11.32 21.96
C GLY A 103 -3.52 -11.14 22.09
N TRP A 104 -3.99 -10.52 23.19
CA TRP A 104 -5.41 -10.20 23.35
C TRP A 104 -5.89 -9.13 22.37
N LEU A 105 -5.05 -8.14 22.03
CA LEU A 105 -5.36 -7.17 20.97
C LEU A 105 -5.45 -7.84 19.59
N ALA A 106 -4.54 -8.75 19.27
CA ALA A 106 -4.59 -9.54 18.04
C ALA A 106 -5.84 -10.44 17.98
N LEU A 107 -6.22 -11.09 19.10
CA LEU A 107 -7.47 -11.86 19.17
C LEU A 107 -8.71 -10.98 18.99
N ALA A 108 -8.75 -9.79 19.61
CA ALA A 108 -9.87 -8.87 19.43
C ALA A 108 -10.06 -8.52 17.94
N ASP A 109 -8.96 -8.14 17.27
CA ASP A 109 -8.94 -7.84 15.84
C ASP A 109 -9.31 -9.06 14.97
N ASP A 110 -8.80 -10.25 15.29
CA ASP A 110 -9.17 -11.49 14.60
C ASP A 110 -10.66 -11.83 14.74
N TYR A 111 -11.24 -11.62 15.92
CA TYR A 111 -12.67 -11.83 16.16
C TYR A 111 -13.52 -10.81 15.39
N THR A 112 -13.11 -9.54 15.33
CA THR A 112 -13.78 -8.54 14.49
C THR A 112 -13.70 -8.93 13.01
N LYS A 113 -12.52 -9.33 12.52
CA LYS A 113 -12.30 -9.82 11.15
C LYS A 113 -13.05 -11.12 10.82
N SER A 114 -13.37 -11.92 11.85
CA SER A 114 -14.18 -13.14 11.75
C SER A 114 -15.66 -12.94 12.06
N PHE A 115 -16.10 -11.71 12.32
CA PHE A 115 -17.49 -11.35 12.61
C PHE A 115 -18.02 -11.99 13.91
N GLU A 116 -17.12 -12.29 14.84
CA GLU A 116 -17.42 -12.78 16.19
C GLU A 116 -17.41 -11.62 17.19
N TYR A 117 -18.22 -10.59 16.93
CA TYR A 117 -18.19 -9.31 17.66
C TYR A 117 -18.30 -9.45 19.18
N GLY A 118 -19.08 -10.41 19.68
CA GLY A 118 -19.14 -10.69 21.13
C GLY A 118 -17.79 -11.08 21.73
N LYS A 119 -17.03 -11.94 21.03
CA LYS A 119 -15.68 -12.32 21.48
C LYS A 119 -14.70 -11.16 21.36
N ALA A 120 -14.83 -10.34 20.32
CA ALA A 120 -14.01 -9.14 20.14
C ALA A 120 -14.22 -8.15 21.31
N ALA A 121 -15.47 -7.85 21.64
CA ALA A 121 -15.82 -7.01 22.78
C ALA A 121 -15.27 -7.56 24.10
N ASP A 122 -15.37 -8.87 24.34
CA ASP A 122 -14.85 -9.52 25.55
C ASP A 122 -13.32 -9.48 25.63
N ALA A 123 -12.63 -9.69 24.50
CA ALA A 123 -11.17 -9.59 24.40
C ALA A 123 -10.69 -8.15 24.69
N SER A 124 -11.30 -7.14 24.07
CA SER A 124 -11.01 -5.73 24.31
C SER A 124 -11.30 -5.31 25.75
N ALA A 125 -12.43 -5.76 26.33
CA ALA A 125 -12.76 -5.54 27.74
C ALA A 125 -11.67 -6.11 28.67
N ARG A 126 -11.15 -7.30 28.35
CA ARG A 126 -10.08 -7.93 29.12
C ARG A 126 -8.78 -7.12 29.06
N VAL A 127 -8.44 -6.56 27.90
CA VAL A 127 -7.29 -5.67 27.75
C VAL A 127 -7.41 -4.44 28.66
N LEU A 128 -8.56 -3.78 28.63
CA LEU A 128 -8.85 -2.61 29.46
C LEU A 128 -8.87 -2.91 30.96
N GLN A 129 -9.24 -4.13 31.36
CA GLN A 129 -9.31 -4.51 32.78
C GLN A 129 -7.97 -5.02 33.33
N GLN A 130 -7.29 -5.90 32.60
CA GLN A 130 -6.13 -6.65 33.11
C GLN A 130 -4.80 -6.02 32.74
N TYR A 131 -4.75 -5.26 31.64
CA TYR A 131 -3.50 -4.70 31.10
C TYR A 131 -3.53 -3.17 31.00
N ALA A 132 -4.51 -2.49 31.62
CA ALA A 132 -4.65 -1.03 31.58
C ALA A 132 -3.42 -0.25 32.06
N SER A 133 -2.59 -0.81 32.95
CA SER A 133 -1.34 -0.18 33.40
C SER A 133 -0.27 -0.10 32.30
N LEU A 134 -0.40 -0.92 31.25
CA LEU A 134 0.47 -0.94 30.09
C LEU A 134 -0.06 -0.06 28.94
N LEU A 135 -1.22 0.59 29.12
CA LEU A 135 -1.89 1.37 28.09
C LEU A 135 -1.75 2.86 28.35
N GLY A 136 -1.45 3.62 27.29
CA GLY A 136 -1.63 5.07 27.28
C GLY A 136 -3.12 5.47 27.31
N GLU A 137 -3.42 6.72 27.67
CA GLU A 137 -4.82 7.19 27.71
C GLU A 137 -5.50 7.16 26.34
N GLN A 138 -4.78 7.46 25.26
CA GLN A 138 -5.33 7.38 23.90
C GLN A 138 -5.55 5.91 23.46
N GLU A 139 -4.64 5.01 23.84
CA GLU A 139 -4.78 3.57 23.60
C GLU A 139 -6.02 3.01 24.29
N LYS A 140 -6.28 3.38 25.55
CA LYS A 140 -7.51 2.99 26.26
C LYS A 140 -8.76 3.47 25.54
N LYS A 141 -8.77 4.73 25.08
CA LYS A 141 -9.93 5.30 24.36
C LYS A 141 -10.18 4.61 23.03
N ALA A 142 -9.13 4.29 22.28
CA ALA A 142 -9.25 3.56 21.02
C ALA A 142 -9.83 2.16 21.25
N ILE A 143 -9.24 1.39 22.17
CA ILE A 143 -9.72 0.03 22.50
C ILE A 143 -11.16 0.06 23.03
N ASP A 144 -11.52 1.06 23.85
CA ASP A 144 -12.90 1.18 24.34
C ASP A 144 -13.90 1.57 23.24
N SER A 145 -13.48 2.37 22.26
CA SER A 145 -14.30 2.72 21.10
C SER A 145 -14.62 1.51 20.24
N ASP A 146 -13.61 0.67 19.96
CA ASP A 146 -13.77 -0.57 19.22
C ASP A 146 -14.65 -1.55 20.01
N ARG A 147 -14.38 -1.72 21.31
CA ARG A 147 -15.19 -2.54 22.22
C ARG A 147 -16.66 -2.12 22.24
N GLN A 148 -16.95 -0.81 22.32
CA GLN A 148 -18.33 -0.31 22.31
C GLN A 148 -19.04 -0.65 21.00
N SER A 149 -18.34 -0.51 19.87
CA SER A 149 -18.89 -0.84 18.55
C SER A 149 -19.18 -2.33 18.42
N ASP A 150 -18.24 -3.18 18.81
CA ASP A 150 -18.39 -4.63 18.83
C ASP A 150 -19.51 -5.08 19.78
N GLU A 151 -19.66 -4.44 20.94
CA GLU A 151 -20.73 -4.73 21.89
C GLU A 151 -22.12 -4.48 21.29
N LEU A 152 -22.30 -3.39 20.54
CA LEU A 152 -23.57 -3.11 19.85
C LEU A 152 -23.89 -4.14 18.75
N MET A 153 -22.87 -4.83 18.24
CA MET A 153 -22.97 -5.86 17.20
C MET A 153 -22.86 -7.29 17.76
N ARG A 154 -22.79 -7.47 19.08
CA ARG A 154 -22.51 -8.77 19.74
C ARG A 154 -23.37 -9.92 19.24
N ASP A 155 -24.66 -9.66 19.01
CA ASP A 155 -25.65 -10.66 18.59
C ASP A 155 -25.83 -10.75 17.08
N TYR A 156 -25.00 -10.06 16.29
CA TYR A 156 -25.08 -10.14 14.84
C TYR A 156 -24.64 -11.54 14.37
N PRO A 157 -25.35 -12.12 13.39
CA PRO A 157 -25.01 -13.44 12.88
C PRO A 157 -23.67 -13.42 12.13
N ALA A 158 -22.99 -14.57 12.12
CA ALA A 158 -21.75 -14.74 11.38
C ALA A 158 -21.91 -14.34 9.91
N ARG A 159 -20.89 -13.66 9.37
CA ARG A 159 -20.83 -13.27 7.96
C ARG A 159 -20.77 -14.48 7.04
N ALA A 160 -21.34 -14.33 5.85
CA ALA A 160 -21.06 -15.22 4.73
C ALA A 160 -20.60 -14.42 3.52
N VAL A 161 -19.48 -14.84 2.91
CA VAL A 161 -18.94 -14.25 1.69
C VAL A 161 -19.02 -15.29 0.57
N LYS A 162 -19.59 -14.91 -0.57
CA LYS A 162 -19.60 -15.71 -1.78
C LYS A 162 -19.07 -14.88 -2.94
N VAL A 163 -17.82 -15.13 -3.32
CA VAL A 163 -17.23 -14.63 -4.56
C VAL A 163 -17.37 -15.74 -5.60
N GLY A 164 -18.35 -15.62 -6.49
CA GLY A 164 -18.71 -16.71 -7.41
C GLY A 164 -17.64 -17.02 -8.45
N ARG A 165 -17.34 -16.06 -9.32
CA ARG A 165 -16.38 -16.15 -10.43
C ARG A 165 -15.65 -14.81 -10.56
N PRO A 166 -14.50 -14.73 -11.26
CA PRO A 166 -13.90 -13.45 -11.60
C PRO A 166 -14.90 -12.55 -12.32
N PHE A 167 -14.91 -11.26 -11.97
CA PHE A 167 -15.82 -10.28 -12.58
C PHE A 167 -15.16 -8.91 -12.66
N THR A 168 -15.75 -8.03 -13.46
CA THR A 168 -15.40 -6.62 -13.49
C THR A 168 -16.64 -5.77 -13.23
N LEU A 169 -16.47 -4.73 -12.42
CA LEU A 169 -17.48 -3.72 -12.13
C LEU A 169 -17.01 -2.39 -12.74
N GLN A 170 -17.92 -1.67 -13.40
CA GLN A 170 -17.62 -0.30 -13.81
C GLN A 170 -17.80 0.66 -12.63
N THR A 171 -16.83 1.55 -12.47
CA THR A 171 -16.82 2.61 -11.44
C THR A 171 -16.57 3.95 -12.09
N LYS A 172 -16.73 5.01 -11.31
CA LYS A 172 -16.44 6.37 -11.71
C LYS A 172 -15.56 7.02 -10.65
N ARG A 173 -14.99 8.16 -11.01
CA ARG A 173 -14.33 9.04 -10.05
C ARG A 173 -15.26 10.18 -9.67
N ASP A 174 -15.35 10.49 -8.39
CA ASP A 174 -16.07 11.65 -7.89
C ASP A 174 -15.30 12.96 -8.15
N ALA A 175 -15.82 14.08 -7.66
CA ALA A 175 -15.17 15.39 -7.82
C ALA A 175 -13.82 15.51 -7.07
N LEU A 176 -13.55 14.62 -6.13
CA LEU A 176 -12.29 14.52 -5.38
C LEU A 176 -11.32 13.51 -6.00
N GLY A 177 -11.74 12.82 -7.08
CA GLY A 177 -10.94 11.82 -7.77
C GLY A 177 -11.01 10.42 -7.15
N LEU A 178 -11.90 10.21 -6.19
CA LEU A 178 -12.04 8.98 -5.43
C LEU A 178 -12.98 7.99 -6.12
N ILE A 179 -12.87 6.71 -5.76
CA ILE A 179 -13.46 5.62 -6.53
C ILE A 179 -14.87 5.31 -6.02
N GLU A 180 -15.89 5.65 -6.82
CA GLU A 180 -17.29 5.34 -6.53
C GLU A 180 -17.80 4.26 -7.49
N GLY A 181 -18.38 3.20 -6.94
CA GLY A 181 -18.98 2.12 -7.72
C GLY A 181 -20.39 1.76 -7.24
N PRO A 182 -21.20 1.14 -8.10
CA PRO A 182 -22.53 0.69 -7.70
C PRO A 182 -22.44 -0.55 -6.83
N VAL A 183 -23.20 -0.56 -5.74
CA VAL A 183 -23.45 -1.72 -4.88
C VAL A 183 -24.95 -1.92 -4.71
N GLU A 184 -25.42 -3.14 -4.50
CA GLU A 184 -26.84 -3.37 -4.18
C GLU A 184 -27.04 -3.67 -2.70
N VAL A 185 -27.92 -2.91 -2.06
CA VAL A 185 -28.35 -3.11 -0.67
C VAL A 185 -29.87 -3.07 -0.62
N GLY A 186 -30.49 -4.10 -0.04
CA GLY A 186 -31.95 -4.15 0.09
C GLY A 186 -32.70 -4.04 -1.24
N GLY A 187 -32.11 -4.55 -2.34
CA GLY A 187 -32.69 -4.46 -3.69
C GLY A 187 -32.59 -3.08 -4.35
N LYS A 188 -31.86 -2.13 -3.76
CA LYS A 188 -31.57 -0.81 -4.32
C LYS A 188 -30.10 -0.71 -4.71
N THR A 189 -29.82 -0.12 -5.86
CA THR A 189 -28.47 0.25 -6.25
C THR A 189 -28.08 1.57 -5.58
N VAL A 190 -26.97 1.56 -4.85
CA VAL A 190 -26.38 2.71 -4.17
C VAL A 190 -24.99 2.96 -4.76
N SER A 191 -24.64 4.21 -5.01
CA SER A 191 -23.27 4.59 -5.37
C SER A 191 -22.48 4.67 -4.07
N ALA A 192 -21.47 3.81 -3.90
CA ALA A 192 -20.66 3.78 -2.69
C ALA A 192 -19.19 4.06 -3.01
N LEU A 193 -18.56 4.81 -2.11
CA LEU A 193 -17.12 5.05 -2.14
C LEU A 193 -16.37 3.78 -1.70
N PHE A 194 -15.35 3.37 -2.44
CA PHE A 194 -14.45 2.28 -2.03
C PHE A 194 -13.24 2.87 -1.30
N ASP A 195 -13.21 2.70 0.01
CA ASP A 195 -12.25 3.35 0.92
C ASP A 195 -11.48 2.32 1.77
N THR A 196 -10.21 2.09 1.44
CA THR A 196 -9.33 1.21 2.23
C THR A 196 -8.86 1.85 3.53
N GLY A 197 -9.04 3.16 3.73
CA GLY A 197 -8.76 3.87 4.97
C GLY A 197 -9.89 3.74 6.01
N ALA A 198 -11.09 3.35 5.58
CA ALA A 198 -12.24 3.15 6.46
C ALA A 198 -12.18 1.77 7.15
N ASP A 199 -12.22 1.77 8.49
CA ASP A 199 -12.17 0.54 9.31
C ASP A 199 -13.39 -0.38 9.10
N GLY A 200 -14.48 0.11 8.50
CA GLY A 200 -15.68 -0.64 8.20
C GLY A 200 -16.60 0.11 7.24
N SER A 201 -17.62 -0.57 6.73
CA SER A 201 -18.64 0.09 5.92
C SER A 201 -19.49 1.05 6.74
N VAL A 202 -19.81 2.22 6.16
CA VAL A 202 -20.61 3.24 6.83
C VAL A 202 -21.72 3.78 5.93
N LEU A 203 -22.82 4.23 6.56
CA LEU A 203 -23.96 4.83 5.88
C LEU A 203 -24.41 6.11 6.60
N THR A 204 -25.01 7.01 5.84
CA THR A 204 -25.79 8.12 6.43
C THR A 204 -27.06 7.60 7.09
N MET A 205 -27.52 8.31 8.12
CA MET A 205 -28.78 8.06 8.81
C MET A 205 -29.95 8.07 7.83
N THR A 206 -29.96 9.02 6.87
CA THR A 206 -30.97 9.08 5.82
C THR A 206 -30.97 7.82 4.96
N LEU A 207 -29.82 7.39 4.43
CA LEU A 207 -29.76 6.20 3.58
C LEU A 207 -30.17 4.93 4.36
N ALA A 208 -29.69 4.77 5.60
CA ALA A 208 -30.04 3.62 6.43
C ALA A 208 -31.56 3.49 6.66
N ARG A 209 -32.24 4.62 6.92
CA ARG A 209 -33.71 4.68 7.04
C ARG A 209 -34.41 4.37 5.73
N GLN A 210 -33.91 4.90 4.60
CA GLN A 210 -34.47 4.61 3.28
C GLN A 210 -34.33 3.14 2.87
N LEU A 211 -33.29 2.47 3.36
CA LEU A 211 -33.06 1.04 3.18
C LEU A 211 -33.84 0.17 4.18
N GLY A 212 -34.51 0.78 5.17
CA GLY A 212 -35.29 0.07 6.19
C GLY A 212 -34.42 -0.72 7.17
N LEU A 213 -33.16 -0.31 7.36
CA LEU A 213 -32.25 -0.98 8.30
C LEU A 213 -32.68 -0.70 9.74
N LYS A 214 -32.51 -1.70 10.61
CA LYS A 214 -32.72 -1.54 12.05
C LYS A 214 -31.47 -0.89 12.66
N ILE A 215 -31.59 0.38 13.00
CA ILE A 215 -30.53 1.19 13.61
C ILE A 215 -30.56 0.99 15.13
N SER A 216 -29.39 0.85 15.76
CA SER A 216 -29.26 0.72 17.22
C SER A 216 -29.78 1.96 17.95
N GLU A 217 -30.38 1.79 19.12
CA GLU A 217 -30.77 2.94 19.96
C GLU A 217 -29.56 3.59 20.62
N ALA A 218 -28.63 2.76 21.10
CA ALA A 218 -27.36 3.21 21.65
C ALA A 218 -26.35 3.55 20.56
N THR A 219 -25.39 4.40 20.92
CA THR A 219 -24.25 4.79 20.08
C THR A 219 -22.95 4.24 20.67
N ALA A 220 -21.97 4.03 19.80
CA ALA A 220 -20.58 3.85 20.16
C ALA A 220 -19.81 5.14 19.87
N THR A 221 -18.77 5.37 20.66
CA THR A 221 -17.79 6.42 20.37
C THR A 221 -16.90 5.96 19.25
N ALA A 222 -16.64 6.83 18.27
CA ALA A 222 -15.75 6.54 17.17
C ALA A 222 -14.80 7.72 16.95
N GLY A 223 -13.53 7.42 16.67
CA GLY A 223 -12.52 8.43 16.34
C GLY A 223 -12.72 8.95 14.93
N GLY A 224 -12.72 10.27 14.76
CA GLY A 224 -12.74 10.90 13.44
C GLY A 224 -11.33 11.04 12.86
N ALA A 225 -11.24 11.05 11.53
CA ALA A 225 -10.00 11.20 10.78
C ALA A 225 -9.17 12.44 11.14
N ALA A 226 -9.81 13.52 11.57
CA ALA A 226 -9.16 14.74 12.01
C ALA A 226 -8.89 14.79 13.53
N GLY A 227 -8.93 13.65 14.23
CA GLY A 227 -8.73 13.56 15.68
C GLY A 227 -9.94 13.99 16.53
N GLY A 228 -11.08 14.27 15.89
CA GLY A 228 -12.36 14.54 16.57
C GLY A 228 -12.98 13.26 17.15
N VAL A 229 -13.99 13.42 18.00
CA VAL A 229 -14.80 12.31 18.52
C VAL A 229 -16.21 12.42 17.93
N ILE A 230 -16.69 11.35 17.33
CA ILE A 230 -18.04 11.26 16.77
C ILE A 230 -18.80 10.10 17.41
N GLN A 231 -20.13 10.17 17.35
CA GLN A 231 -21.02 9.10 17.81
C GLN A 231 -21.56 8.37 16.59
N ALA A 232 -21.51 7.05 16.65
CA ALA A 232 -21.99 6.17 15.60
C ALA A 232 -23.08 5.26 16.16
N HIS A 233 -24.21 5.17 15.47
CA HIS A 233 -25.09 4.02 15.63
C HIS A 233 -24.53 2.85 14.81
N VAL A 234 -25.09 1.65 14.99
CA VAL A 234 -24.79 0.50 14.12
C VAL A 234 -26.07 -0.06 13.52
N ALA A 235 -25.95 -0.68 12.36
CA ALA A 235 -27.02 -1.48 11.77
C ALA A 235 -26.45 -2.70 11.04
N LEU A 236 -27.24 -3.79 11.01
CA LEU A 236 -26.95 -4.97 10.22
C LEU A 236 -27.45 -4.76 8.79
N ILE A 237 -26.55 -4.82 7.81
CA ILE A 237 -26.89 -4.97 6.40
C ILE A 237 -27.03 -6.47 6.11
N PRO A 238 -28.25 -6.98 5.80
CA PRO A 238 -28.44 -8.42 5.63
C PRO A 238 -27.73 -8.98 4.40
N ARG A 239 -27.65 -8.18 3.32
CA ARG A 239 -27.08 -8.55 2.03
C ARG A 239 -26.55 -7.31 1.31
N LEU A 240 -25.28 -7.37 0.92
CA LEU A 240 -24.59 -6.43 0.04
C LEU A 240 -24.12 -7.20 -1.19
N GLN A 241 -24.43 -6.68 -2.38
CA GLN A 241 -23.92 -7.19 -3.65
C GLN A 241 -22.90 -6.19 -4.22
N ILE A 242 -21.71 -6.69 -4.59
CA ILE A 242 -20.69 -5.94 -5.32
C ILE A 242 -20.35 -6.74 -6.58
N GLY A 243 -20.85 -6.33 -7.74
CA GLY A 243 -20.76 -7.14 -8.96
C GLY A 243 -21.31 -8.55 -8.75
N ASP A 244 -20.51 -9.59 -9.00
CA ASP A 244 -20.91 -11.00 -8.79
C ASP A 244 -20.62 -11.51 -7.36
N ALA A 245 -20.05 -10.67 -6.47
CA ALA A 245 -19.80 -11.02 -5.07
C ALA A 245 -21.00 -10.68 -4.18
N GLU A 246 -21.42 -11.65 -3.38
CA GLU A 246 -22.44 -11.48 -2.34
C GLU A 246 -21.80 -11.56 -0.96
N ILE A 247 -22.07 -10.56 -0.12
CA ILE A 247 -21.65 -10.51 1.27
C ILE A 247 -22.89 -10.39 2.15
N ARG A 248 -23.03 -11.24 3.15
CA ARG A 248 -24.17 -11.27 4.09
C ARG A 248 -23.75 -10.91 5.49
N ASN A 249 -24.68 -10.28 6.22
CA ASN A 249 -24.54 -9.95 7.64
C ASN A 249 -23.36 -8.99 7.91
N ILE A 250 -23.38 -7.83 7.27
CA ILE A 250 -22.35 -6.80 7.47
C ILE A 250 -22.80 -5.86 8.59
N GLY A 251 -22.01 -5.73 9.64
CA GLY A 251 -22.16 -4.62 10.58
C GLY A 251 -21.69 -3.32 9.94
N ALA A 252 -22.52 -2.28 9.97
CA ALA A 252 -22.21 -0.98 9.39
C ALA A 252 -22.41 0.14 10.42
N GLY A 253 -21.48 1.10 10.42
CA GLY A 253 -21.59 2.33 11.19
C GLY A 253 -22.60 3.28 10.55
N ILE A 254 -23.51 3.83 11.34
CA ILE A 254 -24.54 4.77 10.88
C ILE A 254 -24.28 6.14 11.50
N PHE A 255 -24.04 7.12 10.64
CA PHE A 255 -23.68 8.47 11.05
C PHE A 255 -24.76 9.47 10.66
N GLU A 256 -24.88 10.54 11.44
CA GLU A 256 -25.62 11.73 11.01
C GLU A 256 -25.06 12.25 9.68
N ASP A 257 -25.93 12.61 8.74
CA ASP A 257 -25.57 12.95 7.37
C ASP A 257 -24.46 14.02 7.28
N LYS A 258 -24.50 15.02 8.18
CA LYS A 258 -23.51 16.10 8.29
C LYS A 258 -22.08 15.62 8.57
N VAL A 259 -21.92 14.43 9.15
CA VAL A 259 -20.60 13.84 9.45
C VAL A 259 -19.92 13.38 8.17
N LEU A 260 -20.70 12.88 7.21
CA LEU A 260 -20.24 12.39 5.90
C LEU A 260 -20.42 13.43 4.78
N TYR A 261 -20.59 14.70 5.14
CA TYR A 261 -20.71 15.81 4.21
C TYR A 261 -19.38 16.54 4.05
N ILE A 262 -18.88 16.62 2.81
CA ILE A 262 -17.63 17.29 2.46
C ILE A 262 -17.93 18.70 1.99
N ALA A 263 -17.93 19.63 2.96
CA ALA A 263 -18.30 21.01 2.72
C ALA A 263 -17.51 21.72 1.60
N PRO A 264 -16.17 21.59 1.49
CA PRO A 264 -15.42 22.24 0.41
C PRO A 264 -15.79 21.75 -1.00
N ALA A 265 -16.29 20.52 -1.10
CA ALA A 265 -16.68 19.90 -2.37
C ALA A 265 -18.20 19.90 -2.60
N HIS A 266 -18.98 20.43 -1.65
CA HIS A 266 -20.45 20.35 -1.64
C HIS A 266 -20.99 18.94 -1.91
N MET A 267 -20.37 17.93 -1.31
CA MET A 267 -20.60 16.53 -1.61
C MET A 267 -21.11 15.77 -0.38
N GLN A 268 -22.20 15.01 -0.55
CA GLN A 268 -22.68 14.06 0.45
C GLN A 268 -22.16 12.67 0.12
N LEU A 269 -21.48 12.02 1.06
CA LEU A 269 -21.12 10.61 0.97
C LEU A 269 -22.19 9.79 1.69
N ASP A 270 -23.03 9.10 0.93
CA ASP A 270 -24.16 8.34 1.50
C ASP A 270 -23.74 6.96 1.99
N MET A 271 -22.78 6.33 1.33
CA MET A 271 -22.25 5.01 1.68
C MET A 271 -20.77 4.91 1.35
N ILE A 272 -20.03 4.30 2.28
CA ILE A 272 -18.63 3.95 2.10
C ILE A 272 -18.50 2.46 2.34
N ILE A 273 -17.86 1.76 1.40
CA ILE A 273 -17.43 0.37 1.53
C ILE A 273 -16.02 0.40 2.08
N GLY A 274 -15.90 0.01 3.35
CA GLY A 274 -14.62 0.01 4.06
C GLY A 274 -13.78 -1.23 3.77
N TRP A 275 -12.62 -1.29 4.42
CA TRP A 275 -11.65 -2.36 4.28
C TRP A 275 -12.24 -3.78 4.40
N PRO A 276 -13.08 -4.15 5.40
CA PRO A 276 -13.51 -5.55 5.59
C PRO A 276 -14.31 -6.12 4.41
N GLU A 277 -15.03 -5.26 3.70
CA GLU A 277 -15.81 -5.61 2.52
C GLU A 277 -14.93 -5.69 1.28
N ILE A 278 -13.97 -4.77 1.11
CA ILE A 278 -12.99 -4.79 0.02
C ILE A 278 -12.10 -6.04 0.14
N ALA A 279 -11.59 -6.32 1.34
CA ALA A 279 -10.70 -7.45 1.61
C ALA A 279 -11.37 -8.81 1.34
N ALA A 280 -12.67 -8.92 1.58
CA ALA A 280 -13.44 -10.13 1.32
C ALA A 280 -13.59 -10.49 -0.16
N LEU A 281 -13.35 -9.55 -1.07
CA LEU A 281 -13.28 -9.84 -2.50
C LEU A 281 -12.02 -10.65 -2.85
N GLY A 282 -11.00 -10.66 -1.98
CA GLY A 282 -9.79 -11.45 -2.13
C GLY A 282 -8.73 -10.70 -2.92
N TRP A 283 -8.75 -10.80 -4.24
CA TRP A 283 -7.85 -10.02 -5.11
C TRP A 283 -8.65 -9.01 -5.91
N VAL A 284 -8.40 -7.73 -5.66
CA VAL A 284 -9.05 -6.59 -6.31
C VAL A 284 -8.03 -5.83 -7.15
N THR A 285 -8.35 -5.58 -8.43
CA THR A 285 -7.54 -4.76 -9.36
C THR A 285 -8.33 -3.53 -9.77
N PHE A 286 -7.72 -2.37 -9.72
CA PHE A 286 -8.30 -1.11 -10.16
C PHE A 286 -7.59 -0.68 -11.44
N TYR A 287 -8.37 -0.35 -12.48
CA TYR A 287 -7.87 0.00 -13.80
C TYR A 287 -8.04 1.50 -14.07
N ALA A 288 -7.14 2.07 -14.87
CA ALA A 288 -7.21 3.47 -15.28
C ALA A 288 -8.50 3.83 -16.04
N ASP A 289 -9.13 2.84 -16.70
CA ASP A 289 -10.39 3.00 -17.43
C ASP A 289 -11.64 3.01 -16.54
N GLY A 290 -11.46 3.02 -15.21
CA GLY A 290 -12.55 3.08 -14.24
C GLY A 290 -13.11 1.72 -13.85
N ARG A 291 -12.56 0.60 -14.33
CA ARG A 291 -13.01 -0.73 -13.88
C ARG A 291 -12.37 -1.14 -12.55
N ILE A 292 -13.12 -1.88 -11.75
CA ILE A 292 -12.60 -2.74 -10.68
C ILE A 292 -12.74 -4.19 -11.15
N GLY A 293 -11.65 -4.96 -11.19
CA GLY A 293 -11.64 -6.40 -11.41
C GLY A 293 -11.50 -7.16 -10.10
N VAL A 294 -12.18 -8.30 -9.99
CA VAL A 294 -12.00 -9.25 -8.89
C VAL A 294 -11.52 -10.58 -9.46
N SER A 295 -10.44 -11.10 -8.88
CA SER A 295 -9.78 -12.34 -9.29
C SER A 295 -9.86 -13.41 -8.20
N THR A 296 -9.84 -14.68 -8.62
CA THR A 296 -10.00 -15.82 -7.70
C THR A 296 -8.74 -16.62 -7.43
N SER A 297 -7.64 -16.40 -8.16
CA SER A 297 -6.37 -17.12 -8.00
C SER A 297 -5.33 -16.17 -7.42
N PRO A 298 -4.58 -16.51 -6.36
CA PRO A 298 -3.66 -15.57 -5.71
C PRO A 298 -2.50 -15.14 -6.62
N ASN A 299 -2.01 -13.92 -6.39
CA ASN A 299 -0.79 -13.37 -6.96
C ASN A 299 0.31 -13.31 -5.91
N ASN A 300 1.52 -13.74 -6.26
CA ASN A 300 2.69 -13.67 -5.38
C ASN A 300 3.67 -12.55 -5.78
N GLN A 301 3.30 -11.68 -6.72
CA GLN A 301 4.12 -10.56 -7.19
C GLN A 301 3.74 -9.25 -6.46
N GLY A 302 4.65 -8.28 -6.52
CA GLY A 302 4.43 -6.94 -5.96
C GLY A 302 5.06 -6.71 -4.59
N ALA A 303 4.83 -5.52 -4.07
CA ALA A 303 5.22 -5.10 -2.74
C ALA A 303 4.52 -5.93 -1.66
N GLU A 304 5.21 -6.12 -0.55
CA GLU A 304 4.65 -6.79 0.62
C GLU A 304 3.64 -5.90 1.33
N MET A 305 2.57 -6.54 1.83
CA MET A 305 1.56 -5.88 2.66
C MET A 305 1.54 -6.44 4.08
N PHE A 306 1.09 -5.59 5.00
CA PHE A 306 0.69 -5.93 6.35
C PHE A 306 -0.64 -5.25 6.66
N LEU A 307 -1.27 -5.64 7.76
CA LEU A 307 -2.41 -4.94 8.35
C LEU A 307 -2.04 -4.39 9.72
N GLU A 308 -2.45 -3.16 9.98
CA GLU A 308 -2.56 -2.60 11.32
C GLU A 308 -4.04 -2.46 11.66
N GLY A 309 -4.62 -3.45 12.36
CA GLY A 309 -6.07 -3.58 12.46
C GLY A 309 -6.68 -3.74 11.07
N ASN A 310 -7.55 -2.80 10.66
CA ASN A 310 -8.18 -2.76 9.33
C ASN A 310 -7.44 -1.85 8.32
N LYS A 311 -6.21 -1.40 8.63
CA LYS A 311 -5.45 -0.48 7.79
C LYS A 311 -4.39 -1.22 6.97
N PRO A 312 -4.47 -1.23 5.63
CA PRO A 312 -3.44 -1.84 4.81
C PRO A 312 -2.16 -1.01 4.81
N LEU A 313 -1.05 -1.67 5.14
CA LEU A 313 0.29 -1.14 5.07
C LEU A 313 1.02 -1.71 3.87
N ILE A 314 1.68 -0.86 3.10
CA ILE A 314 2.44 -1.23 1.91
C ILE A 314 3.93 -0.98 2.15
N ALA A 315 4.75 -1.99 1.88
CA ALA A 315 6.20 -1.86 1.89
C ALA A 315 6.69 -1.17 0.60
N ALA A 316 7.33 -0.01 0.74
CA ALA A 316 7.93 0.72 -0.37
C ALA A 316 9.40 1.03 -0.09
N LYS A 317 10.26 0.82 -1.09
CA LYS A 317 11.67 1.18 -1.00
C LYS A 317 11.80 2.68 -1.22
N THR A 318 12.45 3.33 -0.26
CA THR A 318 12.87 4.73 -0.29
C THR A 318 14.38 4.81 -0.56
N GLY A 319 14.93 6.02 -0.68
CA GLY A 319 16.38 6.23 -0.74
C GLY A 319 17.17 5.68 0.46
N LYS A 320 16.51 5.40 1.59
CA LYS A 320 17.13 4.92 2.84
C LYS A 320 16.69 3.51 3.24
N GLY A 321 15.99 2.80 2.36
CA GLY A 321 15.58 1.41 2.55
C GLY A 321 14.06 1.21 2.50
N LEU A 322 13.63 0.00 2.84
CA LEU A 322 12.23 -0.41 2.81
C LEU A 322 11.48 0.19 4.01
N ARG A 323 10.35 0.84 3.77
CA ARG A 323 9.51 1.50 4.79
C ARG A 323 8.04 1.14 4.57
N LEU A 324 7.24 1.21 5.63
CA LEU A 324 5.81 0.95 5.59
C LEU A 324 5.03 2.26 5.50
N PHE A 325 4.03 2.27 4.62
CA PHE A 325 3.10 3.38 4.41
C PHE A 325 1.67 2.86 4.50
N ASN A 326 0.76 3.65 5.05
CA ASN A 326 -0.67 3.35 4.94
C ASN A 326 -1.10 3.51 3.48
N LEU A 327 -2.06 2.69 3.03
CA LEU A 327 -2.74 2.86 1.74
C LEU A 327 -4.20 3.24 1.97
N ASP A 328 -4.59 4.36 1.38
CA ASP A 328 -5.90 4.97 1.61
C ASP A 328 -6.51 5.41 0.28
N THR A 329 -7.42 4.59 -0.24
CA THR A 329 -8.14 4.90 -1.48
C THR A 329 -9.18 6.01 -1.30
N GLY A 330 -9.54 6.36 -0.06
CA GLY A 330 -10.36 7.51 0.31
C GLY A 330 -9.57 8.83 0.41
N ALA A 331 -8.24 8.80 0.36
CA ALA A 331 -7.41 10.00 0.36
C ALA A 331 -7.19 10.54 -1.08
N PRO A 332 -7.53 11.81 -1.39
CA PRO A 332 -7.31 12.41 -2.70
C PRO A 332 -5.82 12.68 -2.99
N GLY A 333 -4.96 12.62 -1.97
CA GLY A 333 -3.53 12.85 -2.11
C GLY A 333 -2.71 12.25 -0.97
N THR A 334 -1.41 12.10 -1.22
CA THR A 334 -0.45 11.51 -0.29
C THR A 334 0.02 12.54 0.74
N LEU A 335 0.17 12.09 1.98
CA LEU A 335 0.73 12.88 3.08
C LEU A 335 1.84 12.10 3.77
N LEU A 336 3.04 12.65 3.81
CA LEU A 336 4.17 12.04 4.52
C LEU A 336 4.20 12.50 5.97
N PHE A 337 4.48 11.58 6.87
CA PHE A 337 4.45 11.82 8.32
C PHE A 337 5.83 12.17 8.86
N ASP A 338 5.88 12.53 10.14
CA ASP A 338 7.13 12.94 10.77
C ASP A 338 8.24 11.88 10.80
N PRO A 339 7.99 10.55 10.72
CA PRO A 339 9.09 9.58 10.56
C PRO A 339 9.86 9.78 9.25
N TYR A 340 9.18 10.10 8.15
CA TYR A 340 9.84 10.41 6.87
C TYR A 340 10.67 11.68 7.01
N TRP A 341 10.11 12.74 7.62
CA TRP A 341 10.86 13.97 7.86
C TRP A 341 12.07 13.71 8.77
N ASN A 342 11.88 12.96 9.84
CA ASN A 342 12.93 12.66 10.82
C ASN A 342 14.10 11.92 10.17
N GLU A 343 13.79 11.02 9.24
CA GLU A 343 14.81 10.31 8.49
C GLU A 343 15.50 11.22 7.46
N ASN A 344 14.81 12.19 6.86
CA ASN A 344 15.29 13.02 5.76
C ASN A 344 15.58 14.49 6.14
N LYS A 345 15.79 14.80 7.43
CA LYS A 345 15.91 16.18 7.94
C LYS A 345 16.90 17.05 7.17
N ASP A 346 18.01 16.48 6.74
CA ASP A 346 19.07 17.21 6.02
C ASP A 346 18.55 17.84 4.72
N ALA A 347 17.58 17.21 4.04
CA ALA A 347 16.96 17.73 2.82
C ALA A 347 16.06 18.96 3.07
N PHE A 348 15.70 19.22 4.33
CA PHE A 348 14.83 20.33 4.74
C PHE A 348 15.60 21.43 5.50
N ALA A 349 16.92 21.32 5.60
CA ALA A 349 17.74 22.31 6.29
C ALA A 349 17.62 23.69 5.63
N GLY A 350 17.32 24.72 6.43
CA GLY A 350 17.16 26.09 5.95
C GLY A 350 15.80 26.41 5.31
N VAL A 351 14.89 25.43 5.22
CA VAL A 351 13.50 25.65 4.82
C VAL A 351 12.64 25.79 6.06
N ASN A 352 11.68 26.74 6.06
CA ASN A 352 10.71 26.86 7.14
C ASN A 352 9.43 26.08 6.80
N PRO A 353 8.89 25.28 7.75
CA PRO A 353 7.60 24.65 7.55
C PRO A 353 6.50 25.71 7.54
N SER A 354 5.43 25.44 6.80
CA SER A 354 4.20 26.25 6.76
C SER A 354 3.05 25.46 7.37
N PRO A 355 2.00 26.13 7.91
CA PRO A 355 0.79 25.45 8.33
C PRO A 355 0.19 24.62 7.19
N TYR A 356 -0.15 23.38 7.49
CA TYR A 356 -0.86 22.47 6.60
C TYR A 356 -2.17 22.06 7.26
N GLN A 357 -3.27 22.20 6.54
CA GLN A 357 -4.59 21.88 7.07
C GLN A 357 -4.88 20.39 6.83
N VAL A 358 -4.93 19.63 7.93
CA VAL A 358 -5.43 18.26 7.92
C VAL A 358 -6.95 18.33 8.01
N LEU A 359 -7.62 17.72 7.04
CA LEU A 359 -9.08 17.67 6.95
C LEU A 359 -9.55 16.23 7.02
N GLY A 360 -10.66 16.01 7.70
CA GLY A 360 -11.33 14.72 7.65
C GLY A 360 -12.59 14.65 8.49
N VAL A 361 -13.15 13.45 8.61
CA VAL A 361 -14.30 13.21 9.46
C VAL A 361 -13.97 13.59 10.91
N GLY A 362 -14.83 14.37 11.55
CA GLY A 362 -14.59 14.91 12.90
C GLY A 362 -13.90 16.29 12.96
N GLY A 363 -13.53 16.91 11.83
CA GLY A 363 -13.15 18.33 11.79
C GLY A 363 -11.90 18.65 10.96
N SER A 364 -11.16 19.67 11.40
CA SER A 364 -9.90 20.08 10.78
C SER A 364 -8.95 20.66 11.82
N HIS A 365 -7.65 20.47 11.63
CA HIS A 365 -6.62 21.12 12.42
C HIS A 365 -5.37 21.41 11.58
N GLU A 366 -4.48 22.23 12.12
CA GLU A 366 -3.23 22.59 11.44
C GLU A 366 -2.04 21.85 12.01
N VAL A 367 -1.20 21.35 11.11
CA VAL A 367 0.08 20.72 11.44
C VAL A 367 1.18 21.38 10.59
N PRO A 368 2.35 21.73 11.14
CA PRO A 368 3.44 22.27 10.33
C PRO A 368 3.95 21.23 9.31
N ALA A 369 4.15 21.66 8.07
CA ALA A 369 4.63 20.80 6.99
C ALA A 369 5.56 21.52 6.01
N PHE A 370 6.44 20.74 5.39
CA PHE A 370 7.11 21.08 4.14
C PHE A 370 6.22 20.71 2.95
N ASN A 371 6.26 21.48 1.88
CA ASN A 371 5.42 21.27 0.71
C ASN A 371 6.27 21.23 -0.56
N GLY A 372 5.79 20.52 -1.59
CA GLY A 372 6.46 20.50 -2.89
C GLY A 372 7.61 19.50 -2.98
N VAL A 373 7.56 18.43 -2.19
CA VAL A 373 8.62 17.42 -2.14
C VAL A 373 8.36 16.35 -3.19
N ASP A 374 9.39 16.04 -3.99
CA ASP A 374 9.34 14.90 -4.90
C ASP A 374 9.93 13.67 -4.21
N VAL A 375 9.18 12.57 -4.25
CA VAL A 375 9.45 11.38 -3.43
C VAL A 375 9.51 10.15 -4.32
N PRO A 376 10.71 9.65 -4.65
CA PRO A 376 10.85 8.38 -5.36
C PRO A 376 10.51 7.22 -4.42
N LEU A 377 9.59 6.35 -4.86
CA LEU A 377 9.19 5.13 -4.17
C LEU A 377 9.27 3.95 -5.15
N ALA A 378 9.70 2.79 -4.66
CA ALA A 378 9.62 1.55 -5.42
C ALA A 378 8.81 0.48 -4.69
N PHE A 379 7.89 -0.14 -5.42
CA PHE A 379 6.97 -1.18 -4.97
C PHE A 379 7.29 -2.47 -5.72
N GLY A 380 8.00 -3.40 -5.07
CA GLY A 380 8.54 -4.57 -5.74
C GLY A 380 9.53 -4.17 -6.85
N THR A 381 9.23 -4.52 -8.10
CA THR A 381 10.06 -4.14 -9.26
C THR A 381 9.64 -2.82 -9.92
N ALA A 382 8.53 -2.23 -9.49
CA ALA A 382 8.01 -1.02 -10.08
C ALA A 382 8.46 0.22 -9.31
N SER A 383 8.81 1.30 -10.02
CA SER A 383 9.21 2.57 -9.44
C SER A 383 8.28 3.69 -9.89
N VAL A 384 8.01 4.63 -8.99
CA VAL A 384 7.20 5.83 -9.21
C VAL A 384 7.85 7.02 -8.49
N VAL A 385 7.62 8.23 -9.00
CA VAL A 385 7.97 9.46 -8.30
C VAL A 385 6.68 10.18 -7.97
N LEU A 386 6.41 10.34 -6.68
CA LEU A 386 5.33 11.20 -6.22
C LEU A 386 5.80 12.63 -6.28
N HIS A 387 5.02 13.48 -6.95
CA HIS A 387 5.39 14.87 -7.11
C HIS A 387 4.65 15.75 -6.13
N ASN A 388 5.32 16.80 -5.68
CA ASN A 388 4.67 17.92 -5.00
C ASN A 388 4.00 17.55 -3.65
N ILE A 389 4.58 16.60 -2.93
CA ILE A 389 4.05 16.01 -1.69
C ILE A 389 4.32 16.90 -0.47
N SER A 390 3.39 16.82 0.50
CA SER A 390 3.51 17.47 1.80
C SER A 390 4.11 16.51 2.83
N VAL A 391 5.00 17.03 3.68
CA VAL A 391 5.73 16.27 4.71
C VAL A 391 5.53 16.95 6.05
N LEU A 392 4.82 16.30 6.96
CA LEU A 392 4.56 16.80 8.30
C LEU A 392 5.82 16.75 9.17
N THR A 393 5.99 17.74 10.04
CA THR A 393 7.10 17.77 11.01
C THR A 393 6.69 17.32 12.41
N LYS A 394 5.43 16.93 12.57
CA LYS A 394 4.81 16.45 13.81
C LYS A 394 3.76 15.39 13.46
N PRO A 395 3.37 14.53 14.42
CA PRO A 395 2.26 13.62 14.26
C PRO A 395 1.01 14.32 13.74
N HIS A 396 0.25 13.63 12.87
CA HIS A 396 -0.92 14.22 12.22
C HIS A 396 -2.16 14.15 13.09
N ASN A 397 -2.18 13.30 14.11
CA ASN A 397 -3.33 13.08 14.98
C ASN A 397 -2.97 13.41 16.44
N THR A 398 -3.86 13.07 17.38
CA THR A 398 -3.65 13.30 18.80
C THR A 398 -2.71 12.27 19.46
N ASP A 399 -2.27 11.26 18.72
CA ASP A 399 -1.24 10.34 19.20
C ASP A 399 0.12 11.04 19.16
N PRO A 400 0.92 10.95 20.25
CA PRO A 400 2.24 11.55 20.29
C PRO A 400 3.25 10.95 19.31
N LYS A 401 2.96 9.83 18.61
CA LYS A 401 3.96 9.15 17.76
C LYS A 401 3.35 8.46 16.54
N GLU A 402 3.91 8.80 15.38
CA GLU A 402 3.70 8.09 14.13
C GLU A 402 4.69 6.94 13.98
N PHE A 403 4.20 5.80 13.48
CA PHE A 403 5.04 4.64 13.17
C PHE A 403 5.34 4.47 11.68
N PHE A 404 4.42 4.94 10.83
CA PHE A 404 4.48 4.73 9.39
C PHE A 404 4.92 6.01 8.69
N TYR A 405 5.45 5.89 7.47
CA TYR A 405 6.13 7.00 6.80
C TYR A 405 5.16 7.96 6.10
N GLY A 406 3.91 7.56 5.94
CA GLY A 406 2.87 8.40 5.36
C GLY A 406 1.60 7.62 5.04
N ASN A 407 0.67 8.33 4.44
CA ASN A 407 -0.58 7.84 3.88
C ASN A 407 -0.55 8.03 2.35
N LEU A 408 -0.56 6.93 1.60
CA LEU A 408 -0.53 6.94 0.13
C LEU A 408 -1.95 7.06 -0.41
N GLY A 409 -2.22 8.10 -1.21
CA GLY A 409 -3.54 8.44 -1.74
C GLY A 409 -3.67 8.35 -3.26
N GLN A 410 -4.73 8.97 -3.80
CA GLN A 410 -5.06 8.92 -5.22
C GLN A 410 -4.02 9.57 -6.15
N ASP A 411 -3.16 10.45 -5.67
CA ASP A 411 -2.05 11.02 -6.46
C ASP A 411 -0.99 9.96 -6.83
N LEU A 412 -0.81 8.93 -5.99
CA LEU A 412 -0.08 7.71 -6.35
C LEU A 412 -0.88 6.84 -7.32
N LEU A 413 -2.15 6.59 -6.99
CA LEU A 413 -2.92 5.50 -7.58
C LEU A 413 -3.53 5.83 -8.94
N ARG A 414 -3.98 7.08 -9.13
CA ARG A 414 -4.70 7.53 -10.33
C ARG A 414 -3.86 7.52 -11.60
N PRO A 415 -2.56 7.89 -11.58
CA PRO A 415 -1.74 7.87 -12.80
C PRO A 415 -1.38 6.47 -13.31
N LEU A 416 -1.54 5.42 -12.48
CA LEU A 416 -1.18 4.04 -12.84
C LEU A 416 -2.15 3.46 -13.89
N ARG A 417 -1.64 2.59 -14.77
CA ARG A 417 -2.48 1.82 -15.71
C ARG A 417 -3.40 0.87 -14.95
N SER A 418 -2.84 0.20 -13.94
CA SER A 418 -3.62 -0.53 -12.95
C SER A 418 -2.83 -0.74 -11.66
N TRP A 419 -3.54 -1.04 -10.59
CA TRP A 419 -2.95 -1.50 -9.33
C TRP A 419 -3.85 -2.53 -8.67
N SER A 420 -3.27 -3.41 -7.88
CA SER A 420 -3.96 -4.54 -7.28
C SER A 420 -3.66 -4.68 -5.80
N LEU A 421 -4.66 -5.11 -5.04
CA LEU A 421 -4.54 -5.59 -3.67
C LEU A 421 -4.96 -7.06 -3.64
N ASP A 422 -4.01 -7.94 -3.32
CA ASP A 422 -4.31 -9.33 -3.00
C ASP A 422 -4.25 -9.51 -1.47
N PHE A 423 -5.43 -9.57 -0.87
CA PHE A 423 -5.62 -9.73 0.58
C PHE A 423 -5.41 -11.18 1.05
N ARG A 424 -5.19 -12.13 0.14
CA ARG A 424 -4.91 -13.53 0.46
C ARG A 424 -3.41 -13.79 0.55
N SER A 425 -2.64 -13.23 -0.38
CA SER A 425 -1.18 -13.31 -0.39
C SER A 425 -0.49 -12.11 0.28
N MET A 426 -1.27 -11.09 0.64
CA MET A 426 -0.80 -9.81 1.20
C MET A 426 0.20 -9.13 0.28
N ARG A 427 -0.23 -8.89 -0.97
CA ARG A 427 0.59 -8.26 -2.01
C ARG A 427 -0.08 -7.07 -2.67
N PHE A 428 0.72 -6.02 -2.88
CA PHE A 428 0.34 -4.83 -3.63
C PHE A 428 1.14 -4.75 -4.92
N GLU A 429 0.45 -4.79 -6.04
CA GLU A 429 1.07 -4.73 -7.36
C GLU A 429 0.66 -3.44 -8.05
N ILE A 430 1.61 -2.80 -8.73
CA ILE A 430 1.35 -1.65 -9.56
C ILE A 430 1.85 -1.90 -10.98
N ASP A 431 1.10 -1.34 -11.92
CA ASP A 431 1.41 -1.34 -13.33
C ASP A 431 1.33 0.09 -13.82
N THR A 432 2.48 0.65 -14.16
CA THR A 432 2.61 2.04 -14.60
C THR A 432 2.26 2.20 -16.09
N GLY A 433 1.97 1.11 -16.82
CA GLY A 433 1.81 1.11 -18.28
C GLY A 433 3.12 1.26 -19.05
N VAL A 434 4.21 1.61 -18.37
CA VAL A 434 5.59 1.46 -18.83
C VAL A 434 6.04 0.07 -18.36
N SER A 435 6.61 -0.78 -19.22
CA SER A 435 7.08 -2.07 -18.70
C SER A 435 8.14 -1.80 -17.63
N ASN A 436 7.82 -2.18 -16.40
CA ASN A 436 8.72 -2.15 -15.25
C ASN A 436 9.44 -3.49 -15.05
N ARG A 437 9.60 -4.27 -16.13
CA ARG A 437 10.77 -5.17 -16.15
C ARG A 437 11.98 -4.25 -16.21
N TYR A 438 12.92 -4.45 -15.28
CA TYR A 438 14.21 -3.78 -15.32
C TYR A 438 14.88 -4.16 -16.66
N VAL A 439 14.78 -3.29 -17.66
CA VAL A 439 15.25 -3.53 -19.02
C VAL A 439 16.47 -2.64 -19.23
N MET A 440 17.65 -3.25 -19.24
CA MET A 440 18.85 -2.64 -19.79
C MET A 440 18.92 -2.98 -21.28
N GLY A 441 19.12 -1.99 -22.14
CA GLY A 441 19.12 -2.19 -23.59
C GLY A 441 17.71 -2.07 -24.19
N CYS A 442 17.04 -3.19 -24.44
CA CYS A 442 15.75 -3.18 -25.13
C CYS A 442 14.82 -4.31 -24.66
N ARG A 443 13.52 -4.09 -24.82
CA ARG A 443 12.50 -5.15 -24.78
C ARG A 443 11.84 -5.30 -26.14
N VAL A 444 11.38 -6.51 -26.43
CA VAL A 444 10.63 -6.84 -27.62
C VAL A 444 9.28 -7.41 -27.16
N ASP A 445 8.22 -6.68 -27.48
CA ASP A 445 6.84 -7.10 -27.29
C ASP A 445 6.24 -7.54 -28.64
N ALA A 446 4.98 -8.00 -28.66
CA ALA A 446 4.36 -8.53 -29.88
C ALA A 446 4.28 -7.50 -31.02
N ASP A 447 4.04 -6.23 -30.69
CA ASP A 447 3.78 -5.16 -31.66
C ASP A 447 4.83 -4.03 -31.64
N GLU A 448 5.79 -4.07 -30.71
CA GLU A 448 6.77 -3.00 -30.50
C GLU A 448 8.14 -3.50 -30.02
N VAL A 449 9.18 -2.75 -30.38
CA VAL A 449 10.53 -2.83 -29.82
C VAL A 449 10.80 -1.53 -29.08
N VAL A 450 11.10 -1.62 -27.80
CA VAL A 450 11.34 -0.46 -26.94
C VAL A 450 12.77 -0.50 -26.43
N PHE A 451 13.57 0.49 -26.83
CA PHE A 451 14.90 0.72 -26.27
C PHE A 451 14.77 1.57 -25.01
N VAL A 452 15.48 1.17 -23.95
CA VAL A 452 15.40 1.79 -22.63
C VAL A 452 16.81 2.12 -22.13
N PHE A 453 17.04 3.41 -21.87
CA PHE A 453 18.30 3.91 -21.34
C PHE A 453 18.03 4.82 -20.14
N GLU A 454 18.58 4.47 -18.98
CA GLU A 454 18.45 5.24 -17.74
C GLU A 454 19.87 5.44 -17.19
N PRO A 455 20.53 6.60 -17.39
CA PRO A 455 21.95 6.82 -17.11
C PRO A 455 22.40 6.33 -15.74
N SER A 456 21.58 6.53 -14.70
CA SER A 456 21.84 6.02 -13.35
C SER A 456 22.00 4.50 -13.29
N ALA A 457 21.22 3.73 -14.06
CA ALA A 457 21.35 2.27 -14.16
C ALA A 457 22.66 1.82 -14.83
N TYR A 458 23.30 2.71 -15.60
CA TYR A 458 24.58 2.45 -16.29
C TYR A 458 25.77 3.04 -15.53
N CYS A 459 25.53 3.63 -14.34
CA CYS A 459 26.53 4.39 -13.58
C CYS A 459 27.11 5.57 -14.39
N VAL A 460 26.32 6.16 -15.29
CA VAL A 460 26.72 7.29 -16.14
C VAL A 460 25.94 8.52 -15.71
N GLN A 461 26.63 9.66 -15.62
CA GLN A 461 26.01 10.96 -15.44
C GLN A 461 25.96 11.69 -16.78
N ILE A 462 24.81 12.25 -17.13
CA ILE A 462 24.63 13.05 -18.35
C ILE A 462 23.94 14.38 -17.99
N GLY A 463 24.21 15.42 -18.79
CA GLY A 463 23.57 16.73 -18.62
C GLY A 463 22.06 16.69 -18.85
N ALA A 464 21.34 17.66 -18.30
CA ALA A 464 19.87 17.76 -18.48
C ALA A 464 19.46 17.93 -19.96
N ASP A 465 20.36 18.51 -20.76
CA ASP A 465 20.14 18.85 -22.18
C ASP A 465 20.75 17.79 -23.11
N ALA A 466 21.17 16.64 -22.56
CA ALA A 466 21.88 15.63 -23.31
C ALA A 466 20.97 14.93 -24.32
N GLN A 467 21.48 14.75 -25.54
CA GLN A 467 20.80 13.98 -26.57
C GLN A 467 21.26 12.53 -26.49
N VAL A 468 20.30 11.61 -26.35
CA VAL A 468 20.58 10.17 -26.26
C VAL A 468 20.12 9.49 -27.54
N HIS A 469 20.95 8.64 -28.11
CA HIS A 469 20.65 7.92 -29.34
C HIS A 469 20.89 6.42 -29.19
N VAL A 470 20.15 5.64 -29.97
CA VAL A 470 20.41 4.22 -30.19
C VAL A 470 21.23 4.07 -31.46
N ALA A 471 22.35 3.36 -31.39
CA ALA A 471 23.25 3.12 -32.50
C ALA A 471 23.40 1.62 -32.75
N GLY A 472 23.05 1.16 -33.95
CA GLY A 472 23.21 -0.23 -34.35
C GLY A 472 23.22 -0.40 -35.86
N ASP A 473 23.56 -1.59 -36.34
CA ASP A 473 23.64 -1.82 -37.79
C ASP A 473 22.26 -1.70 -38.49
N PHE A 474 21.16 -1.78 -37.72
CA PHE A 474 19.78 -1.58 -38.22
C PHE A 474 19.42 -0.14 -38.57
N ASN A 475 20.17 0.87 -38.12
CA ASN A 475 19.85 2.28 -38.38
C ASN A 475 20.97 3.05 -39.09
N GLN A 476 21.73 2.36 -39.95
CA GLN A 476 22.79 2.92 -40.80
C GLN A 476 24.03 3.43 -40.06
N TRP A 477 24.12 3.18 -38.75
CA TRP A 477 25.33 3.42 -37.96
C TRP A 477 26.31 2.24 -38.08
N LEU A 478 26.87 2.07 -39.27
CA LEU A 478 27.82 0.99 -39.57
C LEU A 478 29.05 1.07 -38.66
N GLY A 479 29.33 -0.01 -37.93
CA GLY A 479 30.46 -0.08 -36.98
C GLY A 479 30.16 0.48 -35.58
N ALA A 480 28.89 0.75 -35.28
CA ALA A 480 28.45 1.16 -33.95
C ALA A 480 28.77 0.12 -32.85
N SER A 481 28.70 -1.16 -33.22
CA SER A 481 29.12 -2.29 -32.36
C SER A 481 30.60 -2.21 -31.97
N GLU A 482 31.44 -1.51 -32.75
CA GLU A 482 32.86 -1.26 -32.48
C GLU A 482 33.11 0.13 -31.86
N GLY A 483 32.06 0.89 -31.53
CA GLY A 483 32.19 2.26 -31.01
C GLY A 483 32.64 3.29 -32.03
N ARG A 484 32.32 3.09 -33.32
CA ARG A 484 32.69 4.00 -34.43
C ARG A 484 31.43 4.54 -35.12
N ILE A 485 31.47 5.81 -35.53
CA ILE A 485 30.43 6.43 -36.36
C ILE A 485 31.02 6.64 -37.76
N ASN A 486 30.56 5.88 -38.75
CA ASN A 486 30.97 6.07 -40.14
C ASN A 486 30.07 7.04 -40.91
N ASN A 487 28.81 7.23 -40.51
CA ASN A 487 27.89 8.21 -41.12
C ASN A 487 26.77 8.59 -40.11
N PRO A 488 26.63 9.86 -39.68
CA PRO A 488 25.72 10.25 -38.59
C PRO A 488 24.24 10.48 -39.00
N VAL A 489 23.74 9.89 -40.10
CA VAL A 489 22.36 10.12 -40.58
C VAL A 489 21.61 8.80 -40.82
N PRO A 490 20.33 8.65 -40.40
CA PRO A 490 19.59 9.36 -39.35
C PRO A 490 19.73 8.63 -38.01
N ALA A 491 20.26 9.33 -36.99
CA ALA A 491 20.35 8.80 -35.65
C ALA A 491 18.96 8.59 -35.03
N TRP A 492 18.74 7.43 -34.43
CA TRP A 492 17.52 7.16 -33.69
C TRP A 492 17.61 7.81 -32.31
N GLU A 493 17.19 9.07 -32.21
CA GLU A 493 17.15 9.84 -30.97
C GLU A 493 16.03 9.36 -30.04
N MET A 494 16.39 9.16 -28.77
CA MET A 494 15.50 8.72 -27.70
C MET A 494 14.84 9.90 -27.01
N GLN A 495 13.62 9.71 -26.51
CA GLN A 495 12.88 10.72 -25.77
C GLN A 495 12.98 10.50 -24.28
N ARG A 496 13.22 11.56 -23.51
CA ARG A 496 13.18 11.52 -22.04
C ARG A 496 11.73 11.36 -21.58
N VAL A 497 11.38 10.24 -20.96
CA VAL A 497 9.98 9.90 -20.61
C VAL A 497 9.65 10.12 -19.13
N ALA A 498 10.61 9.94 -18.21
CA ALA A 498 10.43 10.17 -16.77
C ALA A 498 11.78 10.17 -16.06
N GLY A 499 12.01 11.07 -15.09
CA GLY A 499 13.31 11.12 -14.40
C GLY A 499 14.46 11.20 -15.40
N ASP A 500 15.56 10.49 -15.19
CA ASP A 500 16.66 10.35 -16.17
C ASP A 500 16.42 9.27 -17.24
N ARG A 501 15.24 8.66 -17.32
CA ARG A 501 14.95 7.59 -18.30
C ARG A 501 14.61 8.12 -19.68
N TYR A 502 15.24 7.53 -20.68
CA TYR A 502 15.04 7.74 -22.10
C TYR A 502 14.47 6.48 -22.74
N GLU A 503 13.50 6.64 -23.64
CA GLU A 503 12.94 5.56 -24.43
C GLU A 503 12.85 5.89 -25.91
N LEU A 504 12.97 4.85 -26.73
CA LEU A 504 12.66 4.91 -28.16
C LEU A 504 11.80 3.72 -28.54
N HIS A 505 10.68 4.02 -29.18
CA HIS A 505 9.66 3.05 -29.58
C HIS A 505 9.73 2.83 -31.09
N LYS A 506 9.80 1.56 -31.50
CA LYS A 506 9.91 1.14 -32.90
C LYS A 506 8.97 -0.01 -33.19
N LYS A 507 8.51 -0.11 -34.43
CA LYS A 507 7.72 -1.27 -34.89
C LYS A 507 8.68 -2.38 -35.29
N PRO A 508 8.28 -3.66 -35.17
CA PRO A 508 9.07 -4.76 -35.71
C PRO A 508 9.39 -4.63 -37.20
N SER A 509 8.53 -3.96 -37.97
CA SER A 509 8.75 -3.63 -39.39
C SER A 509 9.89 -2.62 -39.65
N ASP A 510 10.37 -1.90 -38.63
CA ASP A 510 11.46 -0.93 -38.77
C ASP A 510 12.84 -1.60 -38.85
N PHE A 511 12.90 -2.91 -38.59
CA PHE A 511 14.11 -3.71 -38.63
C PHE A 511 14.14 -4.56 -39.90
N GLN A 512 15.31 -4.69 -40.52
CA GLN A 512 15.48 -5.55 -41.71
C GLN A 512 15.25 -7.03 -41.35
N GLN A 513 15.22 -7.96 -42.31
CA GLN A 513 15.11 -9.39 -41.98
C GLN A 513 16.47 -9.97 -41.58
N GLN A 514 16.86 -9.79 -40.32
CA GLN A 514 18.00 -10.48 -39.70
C GLN A 514 17.57 -11.15 -38.38
N PRO A 515 18.22 -12.25 -37.96
CA PRO A 515 17.86 -12.96 -36.74
C PRO A 515 18.15 -12.16 -35.47
N GLN A 516 19.16 -11.30 -35.53
CA GLN A 516 19.73 -10.63 -34.37
C GLN A 516 20.45 -9.37 -34.82
N TRP A 517 20.47 -8.35 -33.97
CA TRP A 517 21.29 -7.15 -34.14
C TRP A 517 22.09 -6.83 -32.90
N GLU A 518 23.19 -6.13 -33.11
CA GLU A 518 23.98 -5.51 -32.04
C GLU A 518 23.71 -4.00 -31.99
N PHE A 519 23.69 -3.43 -30.78
CA PHE A 519 23.55 -1.99 -30.61
C PHE A 519 24.20 -1.46 -29.32
N LYS A 520 24.33 -0.14 -29.26
CA LYS A 520 24.78 0.64 -28.11
C LYS A 520 23.99 1.93 -27.96
N PHE A 521 24.11 2.56 -26.80
CA PHE A 521 23.66 3.92 -26.59
C PHE A 521 24.81 4.90 -26.81
N VAL A 522 24.47 6.06 -27.37
CA VAL A 522 25.43 7.15 -27.61
C VAL A 522 24.82 8.44 -27.11
N VAL A 523 25.58 9.15 -26.27
CA VAL A 523 25.21 10.44 -25.69
C VAL A 523 25.96 11.55 -26.42
N ASN A 524 25.24 12.59 -26.82
CA ASN A 524 25.75 13.76 -27.55
C ASN A 524 26.60 13.40 -28.77
N LEU A 525 26.26 12.29 -29.46
CA LEU A 525 26.97 11.76 -30.63
C LEU A 525 28.46 11.40 -30.41
N SER A 526 28.97 11.44 -29.19
CA SER A 526 30.41 11.24 -28.92
C SER A 526 30.70 10.27 -27.78
N GLN A 527 29.82 10.17 -26.79
CA GLN A 527 30.01 9.33 -25.62
C GLN A 527 29.29 7.99 -25.83
N TRP A 528 30.06 6.94 -26.12
CA TRP A 528 29.54 5.58 -26.17
C TRP A 528 29.34 5.03 -24.76
N ILE A 529 28.21 4.38 -24.56
CA ILE A 529 27.87 3.79 -23.27
C ILE A 529 28.26 2.32 -23.27
N ASP A 530 29.06 1.95 -22.28
CA ASP A 530 29.42 0.56 -22.03
C ASP A 530 28.21 -0.24 -21.55
N VAL A 531 28.13 -1.48 -22.00
CA VAL A 531 27.09 -2.41 -21.55
C VAL A 531 27.40 -2.81 -20.10
N PRO A 532 26.48 -2.62 -19.14
CA PRO A 532 26.71 -3.07 -17.77
C PRO A 532 26.78 -4.59 -17.71
N SER A 533 27.64 -5.15 -16.87
CA SER A 533 27.74 -6.62 -16.69
C SER A 533 26.44 -7.26 -16.18
N ALA A 534 25.53 -6.47 -15.62
CA ALA A 534 24.20 -6.89 -15.18
C ALA A 534 23.17 -7.02 -16.32
N ALA A 535 23.51 -6.58 -17.55
CA ALA A 535 22.62 -6.70 -18.70
C ALA A 535 22.47 -8.18 -19.12
N SER A 536 21.23 -8.63 -19.27
CA SER A 536 20.92 -10.02 -19.68
C SER A 536 21.07 -10.26 -21.19
N ASN A 537 21.11 -9.19 -21.98
CA ASN A 537 21.11 -9.20 -23.45
C ASN A 537 22.42 -8.61 -24.00
N GLN A 538 23.54 -9.30 -23.79
CA GLN A 538 24.86 -8.83 -24.19
C GLN A 538 25.58 -9.83 -25.13
N THR A 539 26.44 -9.30 -25.99
CA THR A 539 27.32 -10.04 -26.91
C THR A 539 28.68 -9.35 -26.99
N THR A 540 29.71 -10.08 -27.45
CA THR A 540 31.04 -9.53 -27.66
C THR A 540 31.43 -9.65 -29.12
N SER A 541 31.71 -8.52 -29.77
CA SER A 541 32.14 -8.45 -31.17
C SER A 541 33.31 -7.50 -31.30
N GLY A 542 34.37 -7.90 -32.03
CA GLY A 542 35.55 -7.06 -32.25
C GLY A 542 36.31 -6.62 -31.00
N GLY A 543 36.13 -7.30 -29.85
CA GLY A 543 36.69 -6.91 -28.56
C GLY A 543 35.85 -5.90 -27.76
N HIS A 544 34.66 -5.56 -28.24
CA HIS A 544 33.73 -4.66 -27.58
C HIS A 544 32.45 -5.39 -27.14
N MET A 545 31.94 -5.05 -25.96
CA MET A 545 30.68 -5.59 -25.45
C MET A 545 29.50 -4.74 -25.96
N ASN A 546 28.48 -5.38 -26.51
CA ASN A 546 27.32 -4.74 -27.15
C ASN A 546 26.01 -5.33 -26.62
N PHE A 547 24.92 -4.57 -26.70
CA PHE A 547 23.59 -5.13 -26.47
C PHE A 547 23.14 -5.95 -27.66
N THR A 548 22.33 -6.96 -27.39
CA THR A 548 21.71 -7.82 -28.40
C THR A 548 20.21 -7.58 -28.48
N LEU A 549 19.71 -7.38 -29.69
CA LEU A 549 18.29 -7.36 -30.04
C LEU A 549 17.95 -8.63 -30.82
N THR A 550 17.02 -9.43 -30.31
CA THR A 550 16.54 -10.67 -30.96
C THR A 550 15.03 -10.62 -31.14
N MET A 551 14.55 -10.87 -32.36
CA MET A 551 13.12 -10.83 -32.67
C MET A 551 12.46 -12.21 -32.49
N PRO A 552 11.25 -12.29 -31.92
CA PRO A 552 10.53 -13.55 -31.76
C PRO A 552 10.19 -14.14 -33.14
N GLY A 553 10.83 -15.26 -33.48
CA GLY A 553 10.63 -15.96 -34.76
C GLY A 553 11.90 -16.45 -35.45
N ASN A 554 13.09 -16.16 -34.94
CA ASN A 554 14.34 -16.66 -35.50
C ASN A 554 15.20 -17.32 -34.42
N PRO A 555 15.22 -18.68 -34.31
CA PRO A 555 16.04 -19.35 -33.32
C PRO A 555 17.52 -19.11 -33.63
N SER A 556 18.25 -18.56 -32.66
CA SER A 556 19.72 -18.51 -32.71
C SER A 556 20.23 -19.95 -32.84
N LYS A 557 20.93 -20.23 -33.95
CA LYS A 557 21.76 -21.43 -34.04
C LYS A 557 22.86 -21.28 -33.01
N SER A 558 22.83 -22.14 -31.99
CA SER A 558 24.00 -22.46 -31.17
C SER A 558 25.19 -22.76 -32.08
N VAL A 559 26.27 -21.99 -31.95
CA VAL A 559 27.57 -22.35 -32.52
C VAL A 559 28.50 -22.68 -31.35
N HIS A 560 29.16 -23.81 -31.50
CA HIS A 560 30.00 -24.54 -30.55
C HIS A 560 31.15 -23.76 -29.94
#